data_AF-A0A7J9KNG6-F1
#
_entry.id   AF-A0A7J9KNG6-F1
#
_cell.length_a   1.000
_cell.length_b   1.000
_cell.length_c   1.000
_cell.angle_alpha   90.00
_cell.angle_beta   90.00
_cell.angle_gamma   90.00
#
_symmetry.space_group_name_H-M   'P 1'
#
loop_
_entity.id
_entity.type
_entity.pdbx_description
1 polymer ?
#
loop_
_entity_poly.entity_id
_entity_poly.type
_entity_poly.pdbx_seq_one_letter_code
_entity_poly.pdbx_strand_id
1 'polypeptide(L)'
;MLRKALVRNPSLLTYDFHNTMKPVIALYEEIGISGHDLIAMLISRPTLIPRTSFNEEKMEYIKKTGVLQGSKMYKYVVSLIGISRIETIREKVTNLEKFGCSEEEIWSLLGRSPLILTLSVDKVQRNMTFVLGTMKLSPRVVLEHPFLLFSNLEAVLKPRISLARKLKEMELDPQIKGSIMLRALRMTENRFLNVFIKCHPQDVANELLEFYKHAKRLKPLAESSKKILRKGFPF
;
A
#
# COMPACT_ATOMS: atom_id res chain seq x y z
N MET A 1 19.43 -19.34 4.49
CA MET A 1 18.15 -18.64 4.20
C MET A 1 17.19 -19.48 3.34
N LEU A 2 17.67 -20.27 2.38
CA LEU A 2 16.84 -21.13 1.52
C LEU A 2 15.92 -22.10 2.28
N ARG A 3 16.40 -22.76 3.34
CA ARG A 3 15.55 -23.58 4.24
C ARG A 3 14.32 -22.83 4.76
N LYS A 4 14.46 -21.54 5.11
CA LYS A 4 13.33 -20.72 5.56
C LYS A 4 12.32 -20.47 4.43
N ALA A 5 12.78 -20.31 3.19
CA ALA A 5 11.91 -20.17 2.02
C ALA A 5 11.10 -21.45 1.78
N LEU A 6 11.74 -22.62 1.87
CA LEU A 6 11.09 -23.92 1.72
C LEU A 6 10.07 -24.21 2.84
N VAL A 7 10.42 -23.91 4.10
CA VAL A 7 9.47 -24.08 5.23
C VAL A 7 8.27 -23.15 5.09
N ARG A 8 8.47 -21.92 4.60
CA ARG A 8 7.39 -20.95 4.41
C ARG A 8 6.54 -21.25 3.18
N ASN A 9 7.11 -21.88 2.16
CA ASN A 9 6.39 -22.35 0.99
C ASN A 9 6.88 -23.72 0.50
N PRO A 10 6.32 -24.81 1.03
CA PRO A 10 6.69 -26.16 0.61
C PRO A 10 6.41 -26.44 -0.87
N SER A 11 5.51 -25.67 -1.52
CA SER A 11 5.25 -25.83 -2.97
C SER A 11 6.46 -25.50 -3.84
N LEU A 12 7.50 -24.86 -3.30
CA LEU A 12 8.76 -24.69 -4.03
C LEU A 12 9.40 -26.04 -4.39
N LEU A 13 9.13 -27.11 -3.63
CA LEU A 13 9.62 -28.46 -3.90
C LEU A 13 8.86 -29.16 -5.03
N THR A 14 7.69 -28.62 -5.44
CA THR A 14 6.88 -29.21 -6.52
C THR A 14 7.18 -28.61 -7.88
N TYR A 15 7.95 -27.51 -7.95
CA TYR A 15 8.34 -26.92 -9.24
C TYR A 15 9.50 -27.66 -9.85
N ASP A 16 9.46 -27.83 -11.17
CA ASP A 16 10.56 -28.43 -11.92
C ASP A 16 11.81 -27.55 -11.80
N PHE A 17 12.89 -28.13 -11.26
CA PHE A 17 14.13 -27.40 -11.04
C PHE A 17 14.77 -26.93 -12.36
N HIS A 18 14.80 -27.79 -13.37
CA HIS A 18 15.52 -27.55 -14.62
C HIS A 18 14.74 -26.66 -15.58
N ASN A 19 13.43 -26.87 -15.68
CA ASN A 19 12.56 -26.25 -16.66
C ASN A 19 11.82 -25.02 -16.11
N THR A 20 11.72 -24.86 -14.78
CA THR A 20 11.01 -23.73 -14.16
C THR A 20 11.89 -22.90 -13.23
N MET A 21 12.52 -23.51 -12.22
CA MET A 21 13.26 -22.75 -11.21
C MET A 21 14.55 -22.14 -11.78
N LYS A 22 15.39 -22.96 -12.42
CA LYS A 22 16.70 -22.55 -12.95
C LYS A 22 16.59 -21.42 -13.99
N PRO A 23 15.67 -21.45 -14.97
CA PRO A 23 15.49 -20.35 -15.91
C PRO A 23 15.07 -19.04 -15.22
N VAL A 24 14.17 -19.09 -14.25
CA VAL A 24 13.74 -17.90 -13.51
C VAL A 24 14.87 -17.34 -12.65
N ILE A 25 15.68 -18.20 -12.02
CA ILE A 25 16.87 -17.75 -11.27
C ILE A 25 17.84 -17.02 -12.21
N ALA A 26 18.18 -17.62 -13.36
CA ALA A 26 19.08 -17.01 -14.34
C ALA A 26 18.56 -15.66 -14.87
N LEU A 27 17.25 -15.57 -15.13
CA LEU A 27 16.58 -14.34 -15.55
C LEU A 27 16.73 -13.20 -14.51
N TYR A 28 16.56 -13.52 -13.22
CA TYR A 28 16.76 -12.53 -12.15
C TYR A 28 18.24 -12.12 -12.02
N GLU A 29 19.17 -13.07 -12.18
CA GLU A 29 20.61 -12.81 -12.17
C GLU A 29 21.03 -11.89 -13.33
N GLU A 30 20.50 -12.11 -14.54
CA GLU A 30 20.72 -11.27 -15.72
C GLU A 30 20.23 -9.82 -15.51
N ILE A 31 19.09 -9.65 -14.84
CA ILE A 31 18.54 -8.34 -14.46
C ILE A 31 19.30 -7.72 -13.27
N GLY A 32 20.27 -8.45 -12.69
CA GLY A 32 21.15 -7.94 -11.63
C GLY A 32 20.64 -8.14 -10.21
N ILE A 33 19.72 -9.08 -10.01
CA ILE A 33 19.30 -9.51 -8.67
C ILE A 33 20.25 -10.61 -8.21
N SER A 34 20.94 -10.36 -7.10
CA SER A 34 21.81 -11.36 -6.48
C SER A 34 21.02 -12.57 -5.99
N GLY A 35 21.63 -13.76 -5.98
CA GLY A 35 21.01 -14.96 -5.40
C GLY A 35 20.58 -14.77 -3.94
N HIS A 36 21.31 -13.96 -3.16
CA HIS A 36 20.94 -13.59 -1.79
C HIS A 36 19.61 -12.80 -1.76
N ASP A 37 19.47 -11.79 -2.62
CA ASP A 37 18.24 -11.00 -2.72
C ASP A 37 17.07 -11.84 -3.26
N LEU A 38 17.33 -12.73 -4.20
CA LEU A 38 16.33 -13.66 -4.73
C LEU A 38 15.78 -14.58 -3.64
N ILE A 39 16.64 -15.12 -2.76
CA ILE A 39 16.18 -15.92 -1.61
C ILE A 39 15.32 -15.07 -0.67
N ALA A 40 15.71 -13.82 -0.39
CA ALA A 40 14.90 -12.91 0.42
C ALA A 40 13.54 -12.60 -0.23
N MET A 41 13.51 -12.39 -1.54
CA MET A 41 12.28 -12.22 -2.32
C MET A 41 11.40 -13.46 -2.22
N LEU A 42 11.94 -14.67 -2.36
CA LEU A 42 11.20 -15.93 -2.25
C LEU A 42 10.57 -16.14 -0.87
N ILE A 43 11.27 -15.77 0.20
CA ILE A 43 10.72 -15.80 1.56
C ILE A 43 9.53 -14.83 1.67
N SER A 44 9.62 -13.64 1.06
CA SER A 44 8.55 -12.65 1.11
C SER A 44 7.38 -12.99 0.17
N ARG A 45 7.67 -13.65 -0.96
CA ARG A 45 6.75 -13.94 -2.06
C ARG A 45 6.93 -15.38 -2.53
N PRO A 46 6.29 -16.34 -1.85
CA PRO A 46 6.25 -17.75 -2.22
C PRO A 46 6.00 -18.07 -3.70
N THR A 47 5.20 -17.24 -4.38
CA THR A 47 4.76 -17.43 -5.77
C THR A 47 5.66 -16.76 -6.80
N LEU A 48 6.85 -16.30 -6.42
CA LEU A 48 7.78 -15.60 -7.33
C LEU A 48 8.14 -16.46 -8.54
N ILE A 49 8.64 -17.69 -8.32
CA ILE A 49 9.09 -18.58 -9.39
C ILE A 49 7.99 -18.85 -10.43
N PRO A 50 6.81 -19.41 -10.08
CA PRO A 50 5.81 -19.79 -11.08
C PRO A 50 5.13 -18.61 -11.78
N ARG A 51 5.28 -17.39 -11.28
CA ARG A 51 4.59 -16.20 -11.82
C ARG A 51 5.50 -15.23 -12.53
N THR A 52 6.81 -15.38 -12.39
CA THR A 52 7.74 -14.43 -12.99
C THR A 52 7.68 -14.53 -14.51
N SER A 53 7.48 -13.39 -15.14
CA SER A 53 7.76 -13.20 -16.56
C SER A 53 8.33 -11.80 -16.77
N PHE A 54 9.34 -11.70 -17.62
CA PHE A 54 9.84 -10.42 -18.12
C PHE A 54 9.73 -10.41 -19.64
N ASN A 55 9.27 -9.29 -20.16
CA ASN A 55 9.28 -8.94 -21.56
C ASN A 55 9.76 -7.49 -21.67
N GLU A 56 9.97 -7.00 -22.90
CA GLU A 56 10.47 -5.65 -23.15
C GLU A 56 9.66 -4.58 -22.43
N GLU A 57 8.33 -4.70 -22.42
CA GLU A 57 7.46 -3.74 -21.75
C GLU A 57 7.65 -3.70 -20.23
N LYS A 58 7.75 -4.86 -19.57
CA LYS A 58 8.03 -4.89 -18.12
C LYS A 58 9.41 -4.33 -17.80
N MET A 59 10.40 -4.56 -18.68
CA MET A 59 11.72 -3.96 -18.53
C MET A 59 11.66 -2.44 -18.66
N GLU A 60 10.84 -1.93 -19.58
CA GLU A 60 10.59 -0.50 -19.71
C GLU A 60 9.89 0.08 -18.48
N TYR A 61 8.89 -0.60 -17.92
CA TYR A 61 8.25 -0.17 -16.66
C TYR A 61 9.25 -0.10 -15.51
N ILE A 62 10.15 -1.07 -15.39
CA ILE A 62 11.23 -1.03 -14.39
C ILE A 62 12.10 0.21 -14.59
N LYS A 63 12.50 0.52 -15.84
CA LYS A 63 13.27 1.73 -16.15
C LYS A 63 12.52 3.02 -15.82
N LYS A 64 11.24 3.12 -16.18
CA LYS A 64 10.37 4.27 -15.87
C LYS A 64 10.31 4.58 -14.37
N THR A 65 10.47 3.58 -13.50
CA THR A 65 10.49 3.82 -12.05
C THR A 65 11.68 4.66 -11.57
N GLY A 66 12.74 4.78 -12.39
CA GLY A 66 13.97 5.50 -12.05
C GLY A 66 14.81 4.83 -10.96
N VAL A 67 14.45 3.61 -10.52
CA VAL A 67 15.20 2.91 -9.47
C VAL A 67 16.46 2.28 -10.06
N LEU A 68 17.61 2.72 -9.56
CA LEU A 68 18.92 2.21 -9.98
C LEU A 68 19.11 0.75 -9.56
N GLN A 69 19.72 -0.02 -10.45
CA GLN A 69 20.23 -1.35 -10.17
C GLN A 69 21.22 -1.28 -8.98
N GLY A 70 21.10 -2.22 -8.04
CA GLY A 70 21.88 -2.22 -6.79
C GLY A 70 21.25 -1.44 -5.62
N SER A 71 20.23 -0.61 -5.86
CA SER A 71 19.44 -0.04 -4.77
C SER A 71 18.70 -1.13 -3.99
N LYS A 72 18.57 -0.97 -2.67
CA LYS A 72 17.74 -1.85 -1.82
C LYS A 72 16.30 -1.97 -2.31
N MET A 73 15.80 -0.94 -3.02
CA MET A 73 14.44 -0.91 -3.55
C MET A 73 14.27 -1.71 -4.85
N TYR A 74 15.35 -1.86 -5.62
CA TYR A 74 15.33 -2.43 -6.97
C TYR A 74 14.68 -3.83 -6.99
N LYS A 75 15.10 -4.71 -6.08
CA LYS A 75 14.53 -6.06 -5.96
C LYS A 75 13.02 -6.07 -5.70
N TYR A 76 12.48 -5.08 -4.98
CA TYR A 76 11.05 -5.02 -4.71
C TYR A 76 10.27 -4.59 -5.96
N VAL A 77 10.76 -3.57 -6.68
CA VAL A 77 10.18 -3.12 -7.96
C VAL A 77 10.20 -4.27 -8.98
N VAL A 78 11.37 -4.86 -9.22
CA VAL A 78 11.54 -5.96 -10.18
C VAL A 78 10.67 -7.15 -9.80
N SER A 79 10.63 -7.54 -8.52
CA SER A 79 9.78 -8.66 -8.06
C SER A 79 8.29 -8.40 -8.32
N LEU A 80 7.81 -7.18 -8.10
CA LEU A 80 6.39 -6.85 -8.18
C LEU A 80 5.93 -6.69 -9.63
N ILE A 81 6.75 -6.08 -10.48
CA ILE A 81 6.48 -5.98 -11.91
C ILE A 81 6.58 -7.37 -12.55
N GLY A 82 7.61 -8.15 -12.20
CA GLY A 82 7.85 -9.49 -12.74
C GLY A 82 6.68 -10.45 -12.52
N ILE A 83 6.07 -10.45 -11.33
CA ILE A 83 4.94 -11.35 -11.01
C ILE A 83 3.56 -10.82 -11.42
N SER A 84 3.46 -9.54 -11.75
CA SER A 84 2.18 -8.92 -12.10
C SER A 84 1.88 -9.12 -13.58
N ARG A 85 0.59 -9.21 -13.92
CA ARG A 85 0.17 -9.14 -15.33
C ARG A 85 0.30 -7.70 -15.82
N ILE A 86 0.66 -7.52 -17.08
CA ILE A 86 0.88 -6.18 -17.66
C ILE A 86 -0.41 -5.38 -17.65
N GLU A 87 -1.53 -6.02 -18.02
CA GLU A 87 -2.86 -5.41 -18.04
C GLU A 87 -3.23 -4.87 -16.67
N THR A 88 -2.87 -5.62 -15.61
CA THR A 88 -3.10 -5.21 -14.24
C THR A 88 -2.22 -4.04 -13.81
N ILE A 89 -0.96 -3.96 -14.26
CA ILE A 89 -0.11 -2.80 -14.00
C ILE A 89 -0.70 -1.58 -14.69
N ARG A 90 -1.04 -1.68 -15.98
CA ARG A 90 -1.67 -0.61 -16.77
C ARG A 90 -2.96 -0.12 -16.12
N GLU A 91 -3.86 -1.03 -15.73
CA GLU A 91 -5.11 -0.68 -15.04
C GLU A 91 -4.86 0.12 -13.75
N LYS A 92 -3.85 -0.26 -12.96
CA LYS A 92 -3.50 0.43 -11.72
C LYS A 92 -2.86 1.80 -11.97
N VAL A 93 -2.03 1.94 -13.00
CA VAL A 93 -1.45 3.22 -13.43
C VAL A 93 -2.57 4.14 -13.89
N THR A 94 -3.43 3.71 -14.82
CA THR A 94 -4.58 4.47 -15.30
C THR A 94 -5.55 4.84 -14.18
N ASN A 95 -5.69 3.99 -13.17
CA ASN A 95 -6.50 4.34 -12.00
C ASN A 95 -5.95 5.53 -11.20
N LEU A 96 -4.62 5.69 -11.12
CA LEU A 96 -3.98 6.83 -10.47
C LEU A 96 -4.05 8.10 -11.35
N GLU A 97 -3.92 7.96 -12.67
CA GLU A 97 -4.04 9.07 -13.63
C GLU A 97 -5.40 9.78 -13.54
N LYS A 98 -6.49 9.03 -13.27
CA LYS A 98 -7.85 9.58 -13.06
C LYS A 98 -7.93 10.62 -11.93
N PHE A 99 -6.96 10.65 -11.04
CA PHE A 99 -6.88 11.62 -9.94
C PHE A 99 -5.96 12.81 -10.25
N GLY A 100 -5.52 12.97 -11.50
CA GLY A 100 -4.72 14.10 -11.96
C GLY A 100 -3.22 13.96 -11.72
N CYS A 101 -2.72 12.75 -11.44
CA CYS A 101 -1.28 12.47 -11.38
C CYS A 101 -0.73 12.23 -12.79
N SER A 102 0.45 12.77 -13.10
CA SER A 102 1.13 12.46 -14.38
C SER A 102 1.70 11.05 -14.39
N GLU A 103 1.94 10.49 -15.58
CA GLU A 103 2.54 9.16 -15.72
C GLU A 103 3.91 9.09 -15.01
N GLU A 104 4.73 10.13 -15.19
CA GLU A 104 6.07 10.27 -14.57
C GLU A 104 6.00 10.29 -13.04
N GLU A 105 5.05 11.05 -12.48
CA GLU A 105 4.79 11.10 -11.04
C GLU A 105 4.40 9.74 -10.48
N ILE A 106 3.57 8.99 -11.23
CA ILE A 106 3.11 7.65 -10.85
C ILE A 106 4.27 6.66 -10.87
N TRP A 107 5.09 6.64 -11.93
CA TRP A 107 6.23 5.73 -12.00
C TRP A 107 7.28 6.03 -10.93
N SER A 108 7.55 7.32 -10.66
CA SER A 108 8.40 7.74 -9.54
C SER A 108 7.85 7.27 -8.19
N LEU A 109 6.54 7.37 -7.98
CA LEU A 109 5.87 6.83 -6.80
C LEU A 109 6.02 5.31 -6.70
N LEU A 110 5.82 4.57 -7.79
CA LEU A 110 5.99 3.11 -7.83
C LEU A 110 7.43 2.69 -7.60
N GLY A 111 8.42 3.50 -7.99
CA GLY A 111 9.82 3.30 -7.65
C GLY A 111 10.08 3.41 -6.14
N ARG A 112 9.46 4.40 -5.47
CA ARG A 112 9.62 4.60 -4.00
C ARG A 112 8.73 3.70 -3.15
N SER A 113 7.60 3.25 -3.68
CA SER A 113 6.58 2.48 -2.95
C SER A 113 5.91 1.43 -3.85
N PRO A 114 6.66 0.42 -4.32
CA PRO A 114 6.15 -0.55 -5.30
C PRO A 114 5.00 -1.39 -4.74
N LEU A 115 4.87 -1.51 -3.41
CA LEU A 115 3.76 -2.19 -2.75
C LEU A 115 2.38 -1.62 -3.09
N ILE A 116 2.29 -0.41 -3.66
CA ILE A 116 1.03 0.13 -4.17
C ILE A 116 0.42 -0.78 -5.24
N LEU A 117 1.25 -1.49 -6.03
CA LEU A 117 0.77 -2.50 -6.99
C LEU A 117 0.04 -3.67 -6.33
N THR A 118 0.20 -3.85 -5.01
CA THR A 118 -0.54 -4.87 -4.25
C THR A 118 -1.94 -4.44 -3.83
N LEU A 119 -2.27 -3.16 -3.92
CA LEU A 119 -3.59 -2.64 -3.56
C LEU A 119 -4.58 -2.91 -4.68
N SER A 120 -5.84 -3.17 -4.34
CA SER A 120 -6.91 -3.25 -5.34
C SER A 120 -7.23 -1.86 -5.89
N VAL A 121 -7.75 -1.82 -7.12
CA VAL A 121 -8.21 -0.58 -7.76
C VAL A 121 -9.24 0.14 -6.88
N ASP A 122 -10.24 -0.60 -6.37
CA ASP A 122 -11.27 -0.08 -5.46
C ASP A 122 -10.67 0.49 -4.16
N LYS A 123 -9.62 -0.12 -3.60
CA LYS A 123 -8.96 0.39 -2.39
C LYS A 123 -8.31 1.75 -2.67
N VAL A 124 -7.56 1.86 -3.77
CA VAL A 124 -6.92 3.13 -4.17
C VAL A 124 -7.99 4.18 -4.45
N GLN A 125 -9.04 3.85 -5.20
CA GLN A 125 -10.12 4.78 -5.51
C GLN A 125 -10.80 5.32 -4.25
N ARG A 126 -11.22 4.46 -3.33
CA ARG A 126 -11.88 4.87 -2.08
C ARG A 126 -11.00 5.79 -1.24
N ASN A 127 -9.72 5.45 -1.11
CA ASN A 127 -8.78 6.25 -0.33
C ASN A 127 -8.51 7.60 -1.02
N MET A 128 -8.27 7.62 -2.34
CA MET A 128 -8.06 8.86 -3.10
C MET A 128 -9.29 9.77 -3.04
N THR A 129 -10.50 9.25 -3.30
CA THR A 129 -11.74 10.03 -3.22
C THR A 129 -11.94 10.65 -1.84
N PHE A 130 -11.62 9.93 -0.76
CA PHE A 130 -11.71 10.50 0.59
C PHE A 130 -10.66 11.60 0.82
N VAL A 131 -9.41 11.36 0.43
CA VAL A 131 -8.32 12.32 0.61
C VAL A 131 -8.57 13.62 -0.17
N LEU A 132 -8.94 13.51 -1.45
CA LEU A 132 -9.19 14.67 -2.29
C LEU A 132 -10.53 15.33 -1.98
N GLY A 133 -11.59 14.52 -1.82
CA GLY A 133 -12.96 14.99 -1.69
C GLY A 133 -13.32 15.46 -0.28
N THR A 134 -12.94 14.70 0.74
CA THR A 134 -13.30 14.99 2.15
C THR A 134 -12.21 15.74 2.88
N MET A 135 -10.95 15.33 2.73
CA MET A 135 -9.83 16.01 3.41
C MET A 135 -9.34 17.24 2.63
N LYS A 136 -9.79 17.44 1.38
CA LYS A 136 -9.41 18.55 0.51
C LYS A 136 -7.90 18.68 0.29
N LEU A 137 -7.19 17.55 0.30
CA LEU A 137 -5.75 17.51 0.03
C LEU A 137 -5.49 17.35 -1.47
N SER A 138 -4.34 17.85 -1.94
CA SER A 138 -3.88 17.66 -3.32
C SER A 138 -3.43 16.21 -3.56
N PRO A 139 -3.57 15.66 -4.78
CA PRO A 139 -2.98 14.36 -5.16
C PRO A 139 -1.49 14.26 -4.83
N ARG A 140 -0.74 15.38 -4.95
CA ARG A 140 0.69 15.44 -4.59
C ARG A 140 0.98 15.00 -3.16
N VAL A 141 0.09 15.32 -2.22
CA VAL A 141 0.24 14.88 -0.81
C VAL A 141 0.21 13.36 -0.71
N VAL A 142 -0.55 12.67 -1.56
CA VAL A 142 -0.58 11.21 -1.60
C VAL A 142 0.71 10.64 -2.20
N LEU A 143 1.27 11.30 -3.21
CA LEU A 143 2.55 10.92 -3.82
C LEU A 143 3.72 11.06 -2.82
N GLU A 144 3.69 12.08 -1.97
CA GLU A 144 4.65 12.30 -0.88
C GLU A 144 4.40 11.36 0.30
N HIS A 145 3.14 11.04 0.58
CA HIS A 145 2.71 10.24 1.72
C HIS A 145 1.87 9.01 1.32
N PRO A 146 2.47 8.01 0.67
CA PRO A 146 1.75 6.86 0.12
C PRO A 146 1.03 6.00 1.18
N PHE A 147 1.40 6.12 2.46
CA PHE A 147 0.67 5.47 3.57
C PHE A 147 -0.83 5.78 3.57
N LEU A 148 -1.24 6.92 2.98
CA LEU A 148 -2.63 7.29 2.80
C LEU A 148 -3.39 6.27 1.93
N LEU A 149 -2.74 5.58 0.99
CA LEU A 149 -3.36 4.52 0.18
C LEU A 149 -3.45 3.18 0.91
N PHE A 150 -2.48 2.89 1.79
CA PHE A 150 -2.42 1.65 2.56
C PHE A 150 -3.36 1.66 3.78
N SER A 151 -3.63 2.84 4.33
CA SER A 151 -4.40 2.99 5.57
C SER A 151 -5.81 2.45 5.45
N ASN A 152 -6.31 1.78 6.49
CA ASN A 152 -7.71 1.38 6.55
C ASN A 152 -8.60 2.64 6.57
N LEU A 153 -9.46 2.78 5.58
CA LEU A 153 -10.26 3.98 5.39
C LEU A 153 -11.28 4.15 6.53
N GLU A 154 -12.02 3.09 6.83
CA GLU A 154 -13.10 3.10 7.82
C GLU A 154 -12.58 3.02 9.25
N ALA A 155 -11.50 2.27 9.49
CA ALA A 155 -10.97 2.10 10.85
C ALA A 155 -9.94 3.16 11.25
N VAL A 156 -9.30 3.85 10.31
CA VAL A 156 -8.20 4.79 10.63
C VAL A 156 -8.46 6.18 10.09
N LEU A 157 -8.59 6.34 8.76
CA LEU A 157 -8.64 7.68 8.18
C LEU A 157 -9.91 8.44 8.57
N LYS A 158 -11.09 7.86 8.31
CA LYS A 158 -12.39 8.50 8.61
C LYS A 158 -12.54 8.84 10.10
N PRO A 159 -12.36 7.91 11.06
CA PRO A 159 -12.56 8.22 12.46
C PRO A 159 -11.61 9.31 12.98
N ARG A 160 -10.36 9.33 12.50
CA ARG A 160 -9.37 10.32 12.94
C ARG A 160 -9.64 11.71 12.36
N ILE A 161 -10.11 11.79 11.12
CA ILE A 161 -10.55 13.06 10.52
C ILE A 161 -11.86 13.55 11.16
N SER A 162 -12.79 12.66 11.48
CA SER A 162 -13.99 13.02 12.24
C SER A 162 -13.66 13.52 13.63
N LEU A 163 -12.73 12.87 14.34
CA LEU A 163 -12.25 13.33 15.65
C LEU A 163 -11.55 14.69 15.54
N ALA A 164 -10.73 14.90 14.50
CA ALA A 164 -10.10 16.19 14.25
C ALA A 164 -11.14 17.33 14.14
N ARG A 165 -12.29 17.06 13.51
CA ARG A 165 -13.38 18.02 13.40
C ARG A 165 -14.07 18.25 14.75
N LYS A 166 -14.38 17.19 15.50
CA LYS A 166 -14.98 17.26 16.84
C LYS A 166 -14.10 18.03 17.83
N LEU A 167 -12.77 17.79 17.83
CA LEU A 167 -11.81 18.55 18.64
C LEU A 167 -11.84 20.05 18.29
N LYS A 168 -11.94 20.38 17.01
CA LYS A 168 -12.07 21.78 16.56
C LYS A 168 -13.39 22.41 17.01
N GLU A 169 -14.50 21.67 16.92
CA GLU A 169 -15.84 22.14 17.35
C GLU A 169 -15.92 22.37 18.87
N MET A 170 -15.21 21.56 19.65
CA MET A 170 -15.10 21.72 21.10
C MET A 170 -13.99 22.70 21.53
N GLU A 171 -13.28 23.30 20.57
CA GLU A 171 -12.15 24.21 20.79
C GLU A 171 -11.04 23.62 21.67
N LEU A 172 -10.80 22.31 21.52
CA LEU A 172 -9.84 21.56 22.34
C LEU A 172 -8.47 21.45 21.67
N ASP A 173 -7.42 21.60 22.48
CA ASP A 173 -6.04 21.32 22.11
C ASP A 173 -5.55 19.99 22.70
N PRO A 174 -4.79 19.19 21.92
CA PRO A 174 -4.14 19.56 20.66
C PRO A 174 -5.01 19.38 19.40
N GLN A 175 -5.05 20.42 18.55
CA GLN A 175 -5.73 20.32 17.25
C GLN A 175 -4.98 19.45 16.22
N ILE A 176 -5.74 18.69 15.42
CA ILE A 176 -5.22 17.89 14.30
C ILE A 176 -5.32 18.69 12.99
N LYS A 177 -4.32 19.53 12.72
CA LYS A 177 -4.26 20.39 11.51
C LYS A 177 -2.87 20.42 10.88
N GLY A 178 -2.79 20.85 9.62
CA GLY A 178 -1.51 20.99 8.89
C GLY A 178 -0.64 19.73 8.94
N SER A 179 0.64 19.89 9.24
CA SER A 179 1.61 18.78 9.34
C SER A 179 1.30 17.77 10.46
N ILE A 180 0.63 18.21 11.54
CA ILE A 180 0.20 17.33 12.64
C ILE A 180 -0.82 16.30 12.14
N MET A 181 -1.67 16.67 11.19
CA MET A 181 -2.69 15.77 10.63
C MET A 181 -2.07 14.51 10.02
N LEU A 182 -1.09 14.66 9.12
CA LEU A 182 -0.43 13.53 8.47
C LEU A 182 0.26 12.62 9.50
N ARG A 183 0.90 13.22 10.51
CA ARG A 183 1.51 12.47 11.62
C ARG A 183 0.45 11.69 12.39
N ALA A 184 -0.66 12.33 12.75
CA ALA A 184 -1.76 11.74 13.50
C ALA A 184 -2.40 10.56 12.74
N LEU A 185 -2.58 10.67 11.43
CA LEU A 185 -3.13 9.59 10.59
C LEU A 185 -2.21 8.36 10.52
N ARG A 186 -0.90 8.54 10.70
CA ARG A 186 0.08 7.45 10.66
C ARG A 186 0.31 6.78 12.03
N MET A 187 -0.14 7.39 13.13
CA MET A 187 0.13 6.88 14.47
C MET A 187 -0.48 5.48 14.70
N THR A 188 0.19 4.68 15.53
CA THR A 188 -0.43 3.51 16.15
C THR A 188 -1.65 3.94 16.96
N GLU A 189 -2.65 3.07 17.08
CA GLU A 189 -3.87 3.34 17.83
C GLU A 189 -3.60 3.90 19.24
N ASN A 190 -2.83 3.18 20.05
CA ASN A 190 -2.56 3.58 21.44
C ASN A 190 -1.93 4.98 21.53
N ARG A 191 -0.94 5.26 20.67
CA ARG A 191 -0.30 6.58 20.60
C ARG A 191 -1.30 7.68 20.21
N PHE A 192 -2.16 7.41 19.23
CA PHE A 192 -3.18 8.37 18.80
C PHE A 192 -4.14 8.72 19.95
N LEU A 193 -4.67 7.70 20.63
CA LEU A 193 -5.59 7.89 21.77
C LEU A 193 -4.91 8.65 22.91
N ASN A 194 -3.65 8.34 23.22
CA ASN A 194 -2.93 9.03 24.30
C ASN A 194 -2.71 10.52 23.98
N VAL A 195 -2.42 10.86 22.73
CA VAL A 195 -2.07 12.24 22.33
C VAL A 195 -3.30 13.13 22.13
N PHE A 196 -4.43 12.58 21.65
CA PHE A 196 -5.58 13.39 21.23
C PHE A 196 -6.87 13.12 22.02
N ILE A 197 -6.87 12.15 22.93
CA ILE A 197 -8.05 11.80 23.73
C ILE A 197 -7.70 11.82 25.22
N LYS A 198 -6.75 10.98 25.65
CA LYS A 198 -6.39 10.84 27.08
C LYS A 198 -5.58 12.02 27.64
N CYS A 199 -5.22 12.99 26.81
CA CYS A 199 -4.60 14.23 27.26
C CYS A 199 -5.61 15.19 27.92
N HIS A 200 -6.91 14.97 27.72
CA HIS A 200 -7.98 15.78 28.28
C HIS A 200 -8.43 15.27 29.66
N PRO A 201 -9.13 16.10 30.46
CA PRO A 201 -9.81 15.66 31.67
C PRO A 201 -10.73 14.45 31.43
N GLN A 202 -10.95 13.64 32.47
CA GLN A 202 -11.56 12.30 32.35
C GLN A 202 -12.94 12.30 31.69
N ASP A 203 -13.78 13.29 31.98
CA ASP A 203 -15.10 13.48 31.41
C ASP A 203 -15.03 13.75 29.90
N VAL A 204 -14.19 14.70 29.48
CA VAL A 204 -13.97 15.04 28.06
C VAL A 204 -13.33 13.87 27.30
N ALA A 205 -12.33 13.22 27.91
CA ALA A 205 -11.66 12.07 27.33
C ALA A 205 -12.63 10.91 27.09
N ASN A 206 -13.57 10.68 28.01
CA ASN A 206 -14.61 9.67 27.86
C ASN A 206 -15.58 10.02 26.71
N GLU A 207 -16.03 11.28 26.61
CA GLU A 207 -16.89 11.73 25.50
C GLU A 207 -16.20 11.53 24.14
N LEU A 208 -14.96 12.00 24.00
CA LEU A 208 -14.18 11.88 22.77
C LEU A 208 -13.90 10.42 22.41
N LEU A 209 -13.66 9.56 23.41
CA LEU A 209 -13.42 8.13 23.19
C LEU A 209 -14.68 7.43 22.67
N GLU A 210 -15.84 7.70 23.26
CA GLU A 210 -17.11 7.14 22.79
C GLU A 210 -17.47 7.63 21.39
N PHE A 211 -17.28 8.92 21.12
CA PHE A 211 -17.42 9.47 19.76
C PHE A 211 -16.49 8.74 18.76
N TYR A 212 -15.22 8.56 19.11
CA TYR A 212 -14.23 7.91 18.25
C TYR A 212 -14.55 6.43 18.00
N LYS A 213 -15.00 5.70 19.03
CA LYS A 213 -15.49 4.31 18.91
C LYS A 213 -16.71 4.22 18.00
N HIS A 214 -17.65 5.14 18.13
CA HIS A 214 -18.84 5.21 17.28
C HIS A 214 -18.44 5.46 15.82
N ALA A 215 -17.56 6.44 15.56
CA ALA A 215 -17.05 6.75 14.23
C ALA A 215 -16.34 5.57 13.55
N LYS A 216 -15.69 4.69 14.32
CA LYS A 216 -15.07 3.44 13.83
C LYS A 216 -16.05 2.35 13.41
N ARG A 217 -17.27 2.34 13.96
CA ARG A 217 -18.27 1.29 13.71
C ARG A 217 -19.17 1.59 12.52
N LEU A 218 -19.18 2.83 12.04
CA LEU A 218 -19.95 3.22 10.87
C LEU A 218 -19.38 2.55 9.61
N LYS A 219 -19.99 1.44 9.18
CA LYS A 219 -19.78 0.88 7.84
C LYS A 219 -20.66 1.63 6.85
N PRO A 220 -20.17 1.93 5.62
CA PRO A 220 -21.02 2.49 4.58
C PRO A 220 -22.17 1.52 4.23
N LEU A 221 -23.39 2.02 4.06
CA LEU A 221 -24.56 1.27 3.57
C LEU A 221 -24.30 0.57 2.22
N ALA A 222 -23.32 1.04 1.44
CA ALA A 222 -22.91 0.43 0.18
C ALA A 222 -22.08 -0.87 0.35
N GLU A 223 -21.49 -1.15 1.52
CA GLU A 223 -20.74 -2.40 1.75
C GLU A 223 -21.67 -3.62 1.94
N SER A 224 -22.90 -3.43 2.41
CA SER A 224 -23.88 -4.53 2.60
C SER A 224 -24.46 -5.08 1.28
N SER A 225 -24.24 -4.40 0.15
CA SER A 225 -24.78 -4.81 -1.15
C SER A 225 -23.73 -5.31 -2.16
N LYS A 226 -22.45 -5.42 -1.76
CA LYS A 226 -21.40 -5.88 -2.69
C LYS A 226 -21.39 -7.40 -2.82
N LYS A 227 -21.68 -7.92 -4.02
CA LYS A 227 -21.30 -9.29 -4.41
C LYS A 227 -19.78 -9.43 -4.24
N ILE A 228 -19.34 -10.31 -3.33
CA ILE A 228 -17.91 -10.61 -3.13
C ILE A 228 -17.42 -11.41 -4.34
N LEU A 229 -17.00 -10.70 -5.39
CA LEU A 229 -16.15 -11.30 -6.43
C LEU A 229 -14.73 -11.37 -5.86
N ARG A 230 -14.35 -12.55 -5.37
CA ARG A 230 -12.95 -12.84 -4.97
C ARG A 230 -12.08 -12.90 -6.22
N LYS A 231 -11.68 -11.73 -6.71
CA LYS A 231 -10.54 -11.62 -7.60
C LYS A 231 -9.28 -11.66 -6.71
N GLY A 232 -8.62 -12.82 -6.70
CA GLY A 232 -7.40 -13.01 -5.89
C GLY A 232 -6.26 -12.15 -6.44
N PHE A 233 -5.29 -11.76 -5.62
CA PHE A 233 -4.16 -10.95 -6.08
C PHE A 233 -3.49 -11.56 -7.35
N PRO A 234 -3.33 -10.78 -8.45
CA PRO A 234 -3.45 -9.32 -8.54
C PRO A 234 -4.76 -8.76 -9.14
N PHE A 235 -5.84 -9.53 -9.16
CA PHE A 235 -7.09 -9.23 -9.88
C PHE A 235 -8.08 -8.35 -9.10
#